data_AF-A0A539DTB2-F1
#
_entry.id   AF-A0A539DTB2-F1
#
_cell.length_a   1.000
_cell.length_b   1.000
_cell.length_c   1.000
_cell.angle_alpha   90.00
_cell.angle_beta   90.00
_cell.angle_gamma   90.00
#
_symmetry.space_group_name_H-M   'P 1'
#
loop_
_entity.id
_entity.type
_entity.pdbx_description
1 polymer ?
#
loop_
_entity_poly.entity_id
_entity_poly.type
_entity_poly.pdbx_seq_one_letter_code
_entity_poly.pdbx_strand_id
1 'polypeptide(L)'
;MIKRLQLLLLAVATLLVSSSVGAFAFFVTSSSNPQQLGNSDRGQPVIWKESSVAIGINVNSAPYRQAVLEVMSHWNSAGAEITLVEGMPLSSACSHRDGLNNLEVAESYCGAPWGDALGFTVVSAQSLGGETVLVEADTLLRSFVSDPTSEWSVDGADPRLPVDTSCYGNSRGGVSCDFPRVVLHELGHAMGLSHPDELGQQVTAVMNSGKTSTVVPKQLATDDIEGLKTLYQQGRGAIDGTAGLTTNVASSDSDSSGGGGGGLFAVGLLFLLMVRLLWGSSILGSDYEKQ
;
A
#
# COMPACT_ATOMS: atom_id res chain seq x y z
N MET A 1 24.45 -2.45 54.38
CA MET A 1 23.16 -3.05 53.96
C MET A 1 22.37 -2.24 52.93
N ILE A 2 22.67 -0.95 52.68
CA ILE A 2 21.83 -0.09 51.84
C ILE A 2 22.16 -0.14 50.33
N LYS A 3 23.35 -0.60 49.93
CA LYS A 3 23.78 -0.63 48.51
C LYS A 3 23.38 -1.89 47.71
N ARG A 4 22.86 -2.94 48.37
CA ARG A 4 22.40 -4.17 47.67
C ARG A 4 20.91 -4.14 47.32
N LEU A 5 20.15 -3.19 47.86
CA LEU A 5 18.73 -3.02 47.57
C LEU A 5 18.47 -2.16 46.33
N GLN A 6 19.43 -1.33 45.93
CA GLN A 6 19.33 -0.50 44.71
C GLN A 6 19.63 -1.27 43.42
N LEU A 7 20.33 -2.41 43.49
CA LEU A 7 20.60 -3.25 42.32
C LEU A 7 19.45 -4.21 41.97
N LEU A 8 18.52 -4.45 42.91
CA LEU A 8 17.28 -5.19 42.62
C LEU A 8 16.18 -4.30 42.03
N LEU A 9 16.26 -2.98 42.22
CA LEU A 9 15.32 -1.99 41.68
C LEU A 9 15.68 -1.53 40.26
N LEU A 10 16.85 -1.90 39.74
CA LEU A 10 17.26 -1.59 38.36
C LEU A 10 17.08 -2.77 37.39
N ALA A 11 16.68 -3.94 37.88
CA ALA A 11 16.37 -5.12 37.06
C ALA A 11 14.86 -5.41 36.95
N VAL A 12 14.02 -4.60 37.59
CA VAL A 12 12.54 -4.65 37.51
C VAL A 12 11.99 -3.29 37.05
N ALA A 13 12.82 -2.50 36.37
CA ALA A 13 12.32 -1.47 35.47
C ALA A 13 11.85 -2.17 34.18
N THR A 14 10.67 -2.79 34.29
CA THR A 14 9.66 -2.80 33.23
C THR A 14 10.22 -2.85 31.80
N LEU A 15 10.67 -4.03 31.38
CA LEU A 15 10.34 -4.52 30.04
C LEU A 15 8.84 -4.86 30.02
N LEU A 16 8.00 -3.85 30.26
CA LEU A 16 6.72 -3.76 29.60
C LEU A 16 7.09 -3.27 28.20
N VAL A 17 7.61 -4.19 27.38
CA VAL A 17 7.33 -4.10 25.95
C VAL A 17 5.82 -4.26 25.90
N SER A 18 5.10 -3.14 26.04
CA SER A 18 3.77 -3.05 25.49
C SER A 18 3.98 -3.28 24.01
N SER A 19 3.95 -4.55 23.58
CA SER A 19 3.50 -4.84 22.24
C SER A 19 2.14 -4.16 22.20
N SER A 20 2.06 -3.01 21.52
CA SER A 20 0.78 -2.53 21.07
C SER A 20 0.21 -3.70 20.30
N VAL A 21 -0.73 -4.41 20.92
CA VAL A 21 -1.56 -5.33 20.16
C VAL A 21 -2.29 -4.38 19.23
N GLY A 22 -1.97 -4.43 17.93
CA GLY A 22 -2.58 -3.56 16.94
C GLY A 22 -4.09 -3.53 17.11
N ALA A 23 -4.67 -2.35 16.95
CA ALA A 23 -6.08 -2.06 17.05
C ALA A 23 -6.70 -2.09 15.65
N PHE A 24 -6.39 -3.13 14.88
CA PHE A 24 -6.94 -3.34 13.55
C PHE A 24 -8.19 -4.20 13.62
N ALA A 25 -9.04 -4.09 12.61
CA ALA A 25 -10.23 -4.93 12.45
C ALA A 25 -10.16 -5.70 11.13
N PHE A 26 -10.90 -6.81 11.08
CA PHE A 26 -10.99 -7.68 9.91
C PHE A 26 -12.37 -8.31 9.79
N PHE A 27 -12.65 -8.85 8.60
CA PHE A 27 -13.89 -9.59 8.37
C PHE A 27 -13.86 -10.95 9.06
N VAL A 28 -14.96 -11.29 9.71
CA VAL A 28 -15.22 -12.60 10.31
C VAL A 28 -16.56 -13.13 9.82
N THR A 29 -16.76 -14.45 9.90
CA THR A 29 -18.10 -15.01 9.69
C THR A 29 -19.05 -14.54 10.78
N SER A 30 -20.22 -14.04 10.39
CA SER A 30 -21.26 -13.74 11.36
C SER A 30 -21.75 -15.02 12.02
N SER A 31 -21.79 -15.00 13.36
CA SER A 31 -22.30 -16.11 14.17
C SER A 31 -23.80 -16.34 13.98
N SER A 32 -24.54 -15.34 13.50
CA SER A 32 -25.99 -15.41 13.25
C SER A 32 -26.33 -15.79 11.81
N ASN A 33 -25.43 -15.55 10.85
CA ASN A 33 -25.60 -15.93 9.46
C ASN A 33 -24.21 -16.19 8.81
N PRO A 34 -23.81 -17.45 8.61
CA PRO A 34 -22.50 -17.78 8.04
C PRO A 34 -22.25 -17.24 6.62
N GLN A 35 -23.31 -16.80 5.91
CA GLN A 35 -23.20 -16.17 4.59
C GLN A 35 -22.99 -14.65 4.65
N GLN A 36 -23.06 -14.05 5.84
CA GLN A 36 -22.80 -12.63 6.05
C GLN A 36 -21.48 -12.46 6.80
N LEU A 37 -20.66 -11.54 6.33
CA LEU A 37 -19.45 -11.13 7.04
C LEU A 37 -19.81 -10.06 8.07
N GLY A 38 -19.19 -10.16 9.24
CA GLY A 38 -19.19 -9.13 10.27
C GLY A 38 -17.78 -8.57 10.47
N ASN A 39 -17.69 -7.49 11.22
CA ASN A 39 -16.44 -6.82 11.56
C ASN A 39 -16.03 -7.24 12.97
N SER A 40 -14.76 -7.58 13.17
CA SER A 40 -14.24 -7.96 14.49
C SER A 40 -12.75 -7.66 14.61
N ASP A 41 -12.29 -7.52 15.85
CA ASP A 41 -10.88 -7.42 16.24
C ASP A 41 -10.36 -8.75 16.82
N ARG A 42 -11.22 -9.78 16.83
CA ARG A 42 -10.99 -11.10 17.41
C ARG A 42 -11.65 -12.18 16.59
N GLY A 43 -11.21 -13.41 16.81
CA GLY A 43 -11.75 -14.59 16.13
C GLY A 43 -10.95 -14.97 14.89
N GLN A 44 -11.50 -15.87 14.09
CA GLN A 44 -10.85 -16.34 12.88
C GLN A 44 -11.17 -15.38 11.72
N PRO A 45 -10.18 -14.69 11.15
CA PRO A 45 -10.42 -13.81 10.01
C PRO A 45 -10.80 -14.61 8.76
N VAL A 46 -11.62 -13.99 7.91
CA VAL A 46 -11.92 -14.45 6.56
C VAL A 46 -10.90 -13.79 5.61
N ILE A 47 -10.05 -14.62 5.02
CA ILE A 47 -8.89 -14.17 4.23
C ILE A 47 -8.84 -14.91 2.88
N TRP A 48 -8.04 -14.40 1.96
CA TRP A 48 -7.65 -15.14 0.76
C TRP A 48 -6.79 -16.35 1.14
N LYS A 49 -7.08 -17.52 0.57
CA LYS A 49 -6.23 -18.72 0.74
C LYS A 49 -5.38 -18.99 -0.49
N GLU A 50 -5.78 -18.46 -1.63
CA GLU A 50 -5.02 -18.46 -2.86
C GLU A 50 -3.71 -17.70 -2.62
N SER A 51 -2.60 -18.26 -3.10
CA SER A 51 -1.29 -17.59 -3.09
C SER A 51 -1.18 -16.50 -4.16
N SER A 52 -2.14 -16.45 -5.08
CA SER A 52 -2.20 -15.47 -6.16
C SER A 52 -3.60 -14.90 -6.24
N VAL A 53 -3.75 -13.60 -6.05
CA VAL A 53 -4.99 -12.87 -6.34
C VAL A 53 -4.67 -11.75 -7.30
N ALA A 54 -5.50 -11.65 -8.33
CA ALA A 54 -5.44 -10.60 -9.32
C ALA A 54 -6.69 -9.73 -9.24
N ILE A 55 -6.54 -8.42 -9.39
CA ILE A 55 -7.64 -7.45 -9.52
C ILE A 55 -7.55 -6.79 -10.89
N GLY A 56 -8.61 -6.91 -11.69
CA GLY A 56 -8.76 -6.20 -12.95
C GLY A 56 -9.08 -4.73 -12.72
N ILE A 57 -8.33 -3.82 -13.33
CA ILE A 57 -8.53 -2.37 -13.15
C ILE A 57 -9.25 -1.75 -14.35
N ASN A 58 -10.47 -1.30 -14.10
CA ASN A 58 -11.37 -0.63 -15.03
C ASN A 58 -11.33 0.90 -14.82
N VAL A 59 -10.12 1.47 -14.89
CA VAL A 59 -9.86 2.90 -14.66
C VAL A 59 -9.21 3.51 -15.90
N ASN A 60 -10.01 4.23 -16.69
CA ASN A 60 -9.58 4.74 -18.00
C ASN A 60 -8.70 6.00 -17.93
N SER A 61 -8.79 6.77 -16.84
CA SER A 61 -8.01 7.99 -16.65
C SER A 61 -6.58 7.65 -16.23
N ALA A 62 -5.57 8.09 -17.00
CA ALA A 62 -4.18 7.77 -16.72
C ALA A 62 -3.70 8.23 -15.31
N PRO A 63 -4.02 9.46 -14.83
CA PRO A 63 -3.68 9.87 -13.47
C PRO A 63 -4.30 8.98 -12.38
N TYR A 64 -5.58 8.61 -12.51
CA TYR A 64 -6.25 7.72 -11.54
C TYR A 64 -5.65 6.32 -11.59
N ARG A 65 -5.38 5.79 -12.78
CA ARG A 65 -4.75 4.50 -12.94
C ARG A 65 -3.35 4.44 -12.32
N GLN A 66 -2.54 5.49 -12.51
CA GLN A 66 -1.23 5.58 -11.87
C GLN A 66 -1.34 5.59 -10.34
N ALA A 67 -2.31 6.33 -9.80
CA ALA A 67 -2.57 6.34 -8.37
C ALA A 67 -2.94 4.94 -7.84
N VAL A 68 -3.81 4.19 -8.54
CA VAL A 68 -4.16 2.80 -8.17
C VAL A 68 -2.92 1.89 -8.13
N LEU A 69 -2.05 1.98 -9.15
CA LEU A 69 -0.81 1.20 -9.21
C LEU A 69 0.13 1.56 -8.05
N GLU A 70 0.29 2.85 -7.75
CA GLU A 70 1.15 3.33 -6.67
C GLU A 70 0.65 2.87 -5.30
N VAL A 71 -0.63 3.02 -4.99
CA VAL A 71 -1.16 2.62 -3.68
C VAL A 71 -1.15 1.11 -3.49
N MET A 72 -1.35 0.33 -4.55
CA MET A 72 -1.16 -1.12 -4.47
C MET A 72 0.31 -1.49 -4.19
N SER A 73 1.27 -0.73 -4.71
CA SER A 73 2.68 -0.95 -4.38
C SER A 73 2.98 -0.77 -2.89
N HIS A 74 2.28 0.13 -2.20
CA HIS A 74 2.38 0.30 -0.75
C HIS A 74 1.88 -0.94 0.00
N TRP A 75 0.71 -1.46 -0.38
CA TRP A 75 0.16 -2.70 0.20
C TRP A 75 1.04 -3.92 -0.09
N ASN A 76 1.54 -4.05 -1.31
CA ASN A 76 2.45 -5.13 -1.68
C ASN A 76 3.77 -5.05 -0.92
N SER A 77 4.29 -3.85 -0.67
CA SER A 77 5.46 -3.65 0.19
C SER A 77 5.22 -4.05 1.64
N ALA A 78 3.96 -4.04 2.09
CA ALA A 78 3.54 -4.53 3.41
C ALA A 78 3.28 -6.06 3.45
N GLY A 79 3.26 -6.73 2.30
CA GLY A 79 3.07 -8.19 2.18
C GLY A 79 1.73 -8.65 1.60
N ALA A 80 0.94 -7.75 0.98
CA ALA A 80 -0.36 -8.11 0.41
C ALA A 80 -0.27 -9.02 -0.82
N GLU A 81 0.77 -8.81 -1.64
CA GLU A 81 1.11 -9.60 -2.83
C GLU A 81 -0.10 -9.85 -3.76
N ILE A 82 -0.79 -8.76 -4.10
CA ILE A 82 -1.89 -8.74 -5.08
C ILE A 82 -1.37 -8.20 -6.42
N THR A 83 -1.75 -8.86 -7.51
CA THR A 83 -1.45 -8.41 -8.87
C THR A 83 -2.56 -7.52 -9.41
N LEU A 84 -2.21 -6.38 -9.99
CA LEU A 84 -3.15 -5.59 -10.80
C LEU A 84 -3.04 -5.97 -12.27
N VAL A 85 -4.19 -6.14 -12.92
CA VAL A 85 -4.29 -6.48 -14.34
C VAL A 85 -4.94 -5.33 -15.09
N GLU A 86 -4.16 -4.69 -15.95
CA GLU A 86 -4.62 -3.59 -16.81
C GLU A 86 -5.32 -4.11 -18.08
N GLY A 87 -6.26 -3.32 -18.59
CA GLY A 87 -6.61 -3.36 -20.02
C GLY A 87 -7.65 -4.40 -20.44
N MET A 88 -8.32 -5.08 -19.51
CA MET A 88 -9.55 -5.82 -19.83
C MET A 88 -10.57 -5.70 -18.69
N PRO A 89 -11.73 -5.03 -18.90
CA PRO A 89 -12.90 -5.25 -18.06
C PRO A 89 -13.38 -6.67 -18.31
N LEU A 90 -12.85 -7.61 -17.52
CA LEU A 90 -13.29 -9.00 -17.54
C LEU A 90 -14.78 -9.11 -17.15
N SER A 91 -15.22 -8.17 -16.31
CA SER A 91 -16.60 -7.93 -15.90
C SER A 91 -16.73 -6.54 -15.26
N SER A 92 -17.93 -6.16 -14.84
CA SER A 92 -18.15 -4.95 -14.02
C SER A 92 -18.03 -5.31 -12.55
N ALA A 93 -17.54 -4.37 -11.72
CA ALA A 93 -17.54 -4.52 -10.26
C ALA A 93 -18.94 -4.64 -9.64
N CYS A 94 -20.01 -4.43 -10.43
CA CYS A 94 -21.39 -4.68 -10.00
C CYS A 94 -21.87 -6.11 -10.24
N SER A 95 -21.09 -6.93 -10.94
CA SER A 95 -21.39 -8.33 -11.21
C SER A 95 -20.87 -9.22 -10.09
N HIS A 96 -21.26 -8.92 -8.85
CA HIS A 96 -20.80 -9.66 -7.67
C HIS A 96 -21.05 -11.17 -7.80
N ARG A 97 -20.12 -11.96 -7.26
CA ARG A 97 -20.09 -13.43 -7.26
C ARG A 97 -19.89 -14.04 -8.65
N ASP A 98 -19.19 -13.35 -9.54
CA ASP A 98 -18.79 -13.86 -10.84
C ASP A 98 -17.38 -14.51 -10.83
N GLY A 99 -16.68 -14.45 -9.70
CA GLY A 99 -15.34 -15.01 -9.51
C GLY A 99 -14.23 -14.11 -10.05
N LEU A 100 -14.52 -12.86 -10.37
CA LEU A 100 -13.57 -11.85 -10.83
C LEU A 100 -13.47 -10.72 -9.81
N ASN A 101 -12.25 -10.30 -9.51
CA ASN A 101 -12.03 -9.12 -8.68
C ASN A 101 -11.87 -7.91 -9.60
N ASN A 102 -12.70 -6.90 -9.43
CA ASN A 102 -12.66 -5.70 -10.26
C ASN A 102 -12.44 -4.44 -9.42
N LEU A 103 -11.78 -3.43 -10.00
CA LEU A 103 -11.73 -2.08 -9.46
C LEU A 103 -12.18 -1.10 -10.54
N GLU A 104 -13.27 -0.39 -10.31
CA GLU A 104 -13.93 0.46 -11.30
C GLU A 104 -14.30 1.84 -10.73
N VAL A 105 -14.26 2.88 -11.58
CA VAL A 105 -14.86 4.19 -11.27
C VAL A 105 -16.26 4.25 -11.88
N ALA A 106 -17.30 4.40 -11.06
CA ALA A 106 -18.69 4.27 -11.46
C ALA A 106 -19.57 5.48 -11.05
N GLU A 107 -20.55 5.83 -11.87
CA GLU A 107 -21.50 6.94 -11.60
C GLU A 107 -22.51 6.61 -10.49
N SER A 108 -22.76 5.32 -10.28
CA SER A 108 -23.68 4.81 -9.25
C SER A 108 -23.09 3.58 -8.59
N TYR A 109 -23.55 3.27 -7.38
CA TYR A 109 -23.30 1.98 -6.75
C TYR A 109 -24.32 0.98 -7.30
N CYS A 110 -24.00 0.38 -8.44
CA CYS A 110 -24.81 -0.68 -9.07
C CYS A 110 -26.28 -0.29 -9.29
N GLY A 111 -26.50 0.94 -9.77
CA GLY A 111 -27.83 1.53 -9.99
C GLY A 111 -28.41 2.25 -8.77
N ALA A 112 -27.77 2.16 -7.60
CA ALA A 112 -28.15 2.89 -6.40
C ALA A 112 -27.32 4.20 -6.23
N PRO A 113 -27.87 5.21 -5.56
CA PRO A 113 -27.13 6.43 -5.25
C PRO A 113 -25.98 6.16 -4.26
N TRP A 114 -24.89 6.91 -4.39
CA TRP A 114 -23.71 6.82 -3.50
C TRP A 114 -23.97 7.29 -2.07
N GLY A 115 -24.94 8.18 -1.86
CA GLY A 115 -25.04 8.94 -0.61
C GLY A 115 -23.74 9.70 -0.33
N ASP A 116 -23.23 9.56 0.89
CA ASP A 116 -21.98 10.18 1.33
C ASP A 116 -20.74 9.32 1.05
N ALA A 117 -20.91 8.10 0.53
CA ALA A 117 -19.78 7.20 0.26
C ALA A 117 -18.94 7.69 -0.93
N LEU A 118 -17.64 7.42 -0.84
CA LEU A 118 -16.64 7.73 -1.86
C LEU A 118 -16.16 6.47 -2.61
N GLY A 119 -16.27 5.32 -1.95
CA GLY A 119 -15.96 4.00 -2.47
C GLY A 119 -16.75 2.93 -1.72
N PHE A 120 -16.78 1.74 -2.31
CA PHE A 120 -17.24 0.52 -1.69
C PHE A 120 -16.36 -0.63 -2.16
N THR A 121 -16.02 -1.52 -1.25
CA THR A 121 -15.45 -2.82 -1.57
C THR A 121 -16.39 -3.92 -1.10
N VAL A 122 -16.95 -4.66 -2.04
CA VAL A 122 -17.82 -5.80 -1.80
C VAL A 122 -16.99 -7.05 -1.83
N VAL A 123 -16.81 -7.67 -0.68
CA VAL A 123 -16.13 -8.97 -0.55
C VAL A 123 -17.14 -10.10 -0.53
N SER A 124 -16.84 -11.19 -1.25
CA SER A 124 -17.59 -12.44 -1.18
C SER A 124 -16.74 -13.52 -0.53
N ALA A 125 -17.40 -14.36 0.27
CA ALA A 125 -16.76 -15.46 0.97
C ALA A 125 -17.49 -16.78 0.75
N GLN A 126 -16.75 -17.88 0.80
CA GLN A 126 -17.28 -19.24 0.66
C GLN A 126 -16.70 -20.16 1.73
N SER A 127 -17.48 -21.16 2.15
CA SER A 127 -16.95 -22.24 2.99
C SER A 127 -16.24 -23.28 2.13
N LEU A 128 -14.93 -23.44 2.34
CA LEU A 128 -14.08 -24.43 1.70
C LEU A 128 -13.41 -25.27 2.79
N GLY A 129 -13.64 -26.59 2.79
CA GLY A 129 -13.01 -27.50 3.76
C GLY A 129 -13.37 -27.24 5.22
N GLY A 130 -14.50 -26.58 5.51
CA GLY A 130 -14.92 -26.21 6.87
C GLY A 130 -14.39 -24.86 7.37
N GLU A 131 -13.58 -24.16 6.56
CA GLU A 131 -13.15 -22.78 6.81
C GLU A 131 -13.92 -21.83 5.88
N THR A 132 -14.16 -20.59 6.30
CA THR A 132 -14.69 -19.55 5.42
C THR A 132 -13.56 -18.68 4.91
N VAL A 133 -13.51 -18.49 3.60
CA VAL A 133 -12.41 -17.82 2.91
C VAL A 133 -12.94 -16.78 1.94
N LEU A 134 -12.16 -15.73 1.68
CA LEU A 134 -12.46 -14.78 0.61
C LEU A 134 -12.32 -15.49 -0.74
N VAL A 135 -13.25 -15.21 -1.64
CA VAL A 135 -13.24 -15.73 -3.02
C VAL A 135 -13.42 -14.63 -4.05
N GLU A 136 -13.85 -13.44 -3.64
CA GLU A 136 -14.03 -12.28 -4.52
C GLU A 136 -13.92 -10.97 -3.74
N ALA A 137 -13.42 -9.92 -4.41
CA ALA A 137 -13.46 -8.54 -3.95
C ALA A 137 -13.69 -7.59 -5.15
N ASP A 138 -14.86 -6.95 -5.18
CA ASP A 138 -15.21 -5.91 -6.15
C ASP A 138 -15.13 -4.54 -5.51
N THR A 139 -14.34 -3.65 -6.09
CA THR A 139 -14.14 -2.27 -5.64
C THR A 139 -14.79 -1.29 -6.61
N LEU A 140 -15.67 -0.44 -6.09
CA LEU A 140 -16.27 0.68 -6.81
C LEU A 140 -15.81 1.99 -6.20
N LEU A 141 -15.40 2.92 -7.04
CA LEU A 141 -15.04 4.29 -6.67
C LEU A 141 -16.02 5.26 -7.30
N ARG A 142 -16.44 6.28 -6.56
CA ARG A 142 -17.41 7.25 -7.04
C ARG A 142 -16.89 8.04 -8.24
N SER A 143 -17.69 8.18 -9.28
CA SER A 143 -17.49 9.20 -10.32
C SER A 143 -18.20 10.50 -9.93
N PHE A 144 -17.52 11.63 -10.09
CA PHE A 144 -18.11 12.97 -9.90
C PHE A 144 -18.64 13.58 -11.21
N VAL A 145 -18.75 12.82 -12.29
CA VAL A 145 -19.21 13.37 -13.59
C VAL A 145 -20.60 14.02 -13.52
N SER A 146 -21.46 13.55 -12.63
CA SER A 146 -22.81 14.11 -12.39
C SER A 146 -22.82 15.33 -11.46
N ASP A 147 -21.71 15.62 -10.79
CA ASP A 147 -21.50 16.81 -9.96
C ASP A 147 -20.20 17.53 -10.37
N PRO A 148 -20.25 18.43 -11.36
CA PRO A 148 -19.05 19.10 -11.89
C PRO A 148 -18.40 20.07 -10.89
N THR A 149 -19.03 20.32 -9.74
CA THR A 149 -18.43 21.13 -8.67
C THR A 149 -17.49 20.32 -7.79
N SER A 150 -17.62 18.99 -7.81
CA SER A 150 -16.79 18.06 -7.05
C SER A 150 -15.79 17.34 -7.96
N GLU A 151 -14.64 16.96 -7.40
CA GLU A 151 -13.58 16.32 -8.17
C GLU A 151 -12.70 15.41 -7.30
N TRP A 152 -12.03 14.48 -7.98
CA TRP A 152 -10.91 13.76 -7.40
C TRP A 152 -9.61 14.58 -7.53
N SER A 153 -8.90 14.70 -6.42
CA SER A 153 -7.49 15.07 -6.38
C SER A 153 -6.63 13.82 -6.44
N VAL A 154 -5.66 13.80 -7.36
CA VAL A 154 -4.63 12.75 -7.46
C VAL A 154 -3.35 13.12 -6.73
N ASP A 155 -3.26 14.37 -6.26
CA ASP A 155 -2.12 14.83 -5.49
C ASP A 155 -2.31 14.37 -4.04
N GLY A 156 -1.98 13.10 -3.76
CA GLY A 156 -2.05 12.53 -2.40
C GLY A 156 -1.23 13.33 -1.38
N ALA A 157 -0.29 14.16 -1.84
CA ALA A 157 0.48 15.10 -1.01
C ALA A 157 -0.14 16.50 -0.87
N ASP A 158 -1.36 16.77 -1.36
CA ASP A 158 -1.96 18.12 -1.30
C ASP A 158 -1.95 18.62 0.15
N PRO A 159 -1.18 19.68 0.47
CA PRO A 159 -1.02 20.15 1.84
C PRO A 159 -2.32 20.72 2.41
N ARG A 160 -3.35 20.94 1.58
CA ARG A 160 -4.68 21.35 2.01
C ARG A 160 -5.51 20.20 2.56
N LEU A 161 -5.18 18.95 2.24
CA LEU A 161 -5.91 17.79 2.74
C LEU A 161 -5.54 17.52 4.20
N PRO A 162 -6.49 17.69 5.15
CA PRO A 162 -6.27 17.32 6.53
C PRO A 162 -5.98 15.82 6.68
N VAL A 163 -5.37 15.45 7.80
CA VAL A 163 -5.05 14.05 8.11
C VAL A 163 -6.26 13.25 8.60
N ASP A 164 -7.40 13.88 8.84
CA ASP A 164 -8.61 13.28 9.42
C ASP A 164 -9.82 13.29 8.45
N THR A 165 -9.66 13.80 7.22
CA THR A 165 -10.70 13.74 6.20
C THR A 165 -10.11 13.40 4.82
N SER A 166 -10.92 12.70 4.02
CA SER A 166 -10.63 12.37 2.62
C SER A 166 -11.07 13.46 1.65
N CYS A 167 -11.91 14.42 2.08
CA CYS A 167 -12.40 15.50 1.21
C CYS A 167 -12.36 16.87 1.90
N TYR A 168 -12.26 17.93 1.10
CA TYR A 168 -12.35 19.32 1.55
C TYR A 168 -13.12 20.18 0.55
N GLY A 169 -13.72 21.28 1.01
CA GLY A 169 -14.43 22.22 0.13
C GLY A 169 -13.48 22.91 -0.85
N ASN A 170 -13.87 22.98 -2.13
CA ASN A 170 -13.06 23.60 -3.18
C ASN A 170 -13.63 24.96 -3.63
N SER A 171 -12.88 25.69 -4.47
CA SER A 171 -13.27 27.02 -4.94
C SER A 171 -14.45 27.04 -5.92
N ARG A 172 -14.92 25.86 -6.38
CA ARG A 172 -16.08 25.71 -7.27
C ARG A 172 -17.39 25.49 -6.49
N GLY A 173 -17.32 25.47 -5.16
CA GLY A 173 -18.49 25.26 -4.29
C GLY A 173 -18.84 23.79 -4.04
N GLY A 174 -18.05 22.84 -4.56
CA GLY A 174 -18.16 21.41 -4.26
C GLY A 174 -17.00 20.93 -3.39
N VAL A 175 -16.65 19.65 -3.52
CA VAL A 175 -15.54 19.04 -2.76
C VAL A 175 -14.41 18.54 -3.65
N SER A 176 -13.18 18.61 -3.15
CA SER A 176 -12.04 17.87 -3.70
C SER A 176 -11.70 16.72 -2.77
N CYS A 177 -11.68 15.50 -3.29
CA CYS A 177 -11.44 14.28 -2.51
C CYS A 177 -10.11 13.63 -2.90
N ASP A 178 -9.36 13.09 -1.94
CA ASP A 178 -8.07 12.41 -2.13
C ASP A 178 -8.30 11.01 -2.72
N PHE A 179 -8.12 10.88 -4.04
CA PHE A 179 -8.33 9.63 -4.75
C PHE A 179 -7.35 8.53 -4.28
N PRO A 180 -6.02 8.76 -4.23
CA PRO A 180 -5.09 7.77 -3.69
C PRO A 180 -5.49 7.27 -2.30
N ARG A 181 -5.88 8.15 -1.37
CA ARG A 181 -6.27 7.74 -0.01
C ARG A 181 -7.52 6.86 0.00
N VAL A 182 -8.54 7.19 -0.78
CA VAL A 182 -9.77 6.35 -0.87
C VAL A 182 -9.43 5.00 -1.49
N VAL A 183 -8.65 4.95 -2.57
CA VAL A 183 -8.23 3.67 -3.16
C VAL A 183 -7.41 2.85 -2.17
N LEU A 184 -6.49 3.48 -1.43
CA LEU A 184 -5.68 2.81 -0.41
C LEU A 184 -6.57 2.14 0.64
N HIS A 185 -7.63 2.82 1.09
CA HIS A 185 -8.64 2.30 2.02
C HIS A 185 -9.41 1.11 1.42
N GLU A 186 -10.00 1.29 0.24
CA GLU A 186 -10.81 0.26 -0.41
C GLU A 186 -10.01 -1.03 -0.69
N LEU A 187 -8.76 -0.90 -1.13
CA LEU A 187 -7.89 -2.05 -1.31
C LEU A 187 -7.60 -2.79 0.00
N GLY A 188 -7.58 -2.11 1.15
CA GLY A 188 -7.46 -2.77 2.45
C GLY A 188 -8.66 -3.69 2.74
N HIS A 189 -9.87 -3.28 2.37
CA HIS A 189 -11.04 -4.17 2.41
C HIS A 189 -10.89 -5.36 1.48
N ALA A 190 -10.37 -5.16 0.27
CA ALA A 190 -10.12 -6.25 -0.68
C ALA A 190 -9.13 -7.28 -0.10
N MET A 191 -8.29 -6.91 0.86
CA MET A 191 -7.36 -7.80 1.58
C MET A 191 -7.97 -8.46 2.82
N GLY A 192 -9.17 -8.08 3.22
CA GLY A 192 -9.87 -8.63 4.38
C GLY A 192 -9.86 -7.76 5.64
N LEU A 193 -9.27 -6.56 5.57
CA LEU A 193 -9.30 -5.60 6.67
C LEU A 193 -10.68 -4.92 6.76
N SER A 194 -11.02 -4.46 7.95
CA SER A 194 -12.26 -3.76 8.26
C SER A 194 -11.98 -2.50 9.05
N HIS A 195 -13.00 -1.67 9.25
CA HIS A 195 -12.95 -0.45 10.03
C HIS A 195 -12.73 -0.70 11.54
N PRO A 196 -11.60 -0.27 12.13
CA PRO A 196 -11.39 -0.39 13.58
C PRO A 196 -12.20 0.65 14.38
N ASP A 197 -12.44 1.84 13.83
CA ASP A 197 -13.25 2.89 14.46
C ASP A 197 -14.73 2.50 14.61
N GLU A 198 -15.27 1.69 13.69
CA GLU A 198 -16.63 1.12 13.81
C GLU A 198 -16.73 0.09 14.95
N LEU A 199 -15.60 -0.42 15.45
CA LEU A 199 -15.52 -1.24 16.67
C LEU A 199 -15.22 -0.40 17.93
N GLY A 200 -15.22 0.93 17.81
CA GLY A 200 -14.95 1.86 18.90
C GLY A 200 -13.47 2.04 19.23
N GLN A 201 -12.57 1.55 18.36
CA GLN A 201 -11.14 1.69 18.55
C GLN A 201 -10.68 3.09 18.12
N GLN A 202 -9.67 3.62 18.81
CA GLN A 202 -9.15 4.97 18.59
C GLN A 202 -7.71 4.87 18.13
N VAL A 203 -7.54 4.61 16.84
CA VAL A 203 -6.24 4.35 16.21
C VAL A 203 -6.10 5.18 14.94
N THR A 204 -4.86 5.54 14.60
CA THR A 204 -4.56 6.11 13.28
C THR A 204 -4.43 4.96 12.30
N ALA A 205 -5.37 4.87 11.37
CA ALA A 205 -5.45 3.81 10.36
C ALA A 205 -6.07 4.38 9.10
N VAL A 206 -5.54 4.04 7.92
CA VAL A 206 -6.23 4.37 6.66
C VAL A 206 -7.58 3.66 6.61
N MET A 207 -7.69 2.51 7.28
CA MET A 207 -8.92 1.72 7.39
C MET A 207 -9.99 2.34 8.29
N ASN A 208 -9.82 3.52 8.88
CA ASN A 208 -10.94 4.17 9.57
C ASN A 208 -12.04 4.58 8.58
N SER A 209 -13.30 4.42 8.97
CA SER A 209 -14.48 4.62 8.10
C SER A 209 -14.70 6.06 7.61
N GLY A 210 -14.00 7.03 8.21
CA GLY A 210 -14.21 8.47 7.98
C GLY A 210 -15.49 9.04 8.61
N LYS A 211 -16.30 8.22 9.30
CA LYS A 211 -17.51 8.66 10.01
C LYS A 211 -17.24 9.11 11.45
N THR A 212 -16.03 8.87 11.95
CA THR A 212 -15.60 9.22 13.31
C THR A 212 -14.51 10.29 13.26
N SER A 213 -14.14 10.84 14.41
CA SER A 213 -13.07 11.85 14.52
C SER A 213 -11.65 11.27 14.48
N THR A 214 -11.49 10.02 14.05
CA THR A 214 -10.18 9.36 13.97
C THR A 214 -9.36 9.85 12.78
N VAL A 215 -8.04 9.81 12.91
CA VAL A 215 -7.11 10.21 11.85
C VAL A 215 -7.11 9.17 10.72
N VAL A 216 -7.28 9.62 9.48
CA VAL A 216 -7.20 8.85 8.23
C VAL A 216 -5.95 9.30 7.46
N PRO A 217 -4.78 8.67 7.70
CA PRO A 217 -3.53 9.09 7.08
C PRO A 217 -3.55 8.94 5.55
N LYS A 218 -2.57 9.55 4.88
CA LYS A 218 -2.40 9.48 3.41
C LYS A 218 -1.61 8.24 2.97
N GLN A 219 -1.06 7.52 3.93
CA GLN A 219 -0.19 6.36 3.78
C GLN A 219 -0.60 5.32 4.81
N LEU A 220 -0.17 4.08 4.62
CA LEU A 220 -0.40 3.01 5.58
C LEU A 220 0.19 3.39 6.95
N ALA A 221 -0.64 3.32 7.98
CA ALA A 221 -0.19 3.40 9.36
C ALA A 221 0.37 2.06 9.83
N THR A 222 1.03 2.09 10.99
CA THR A 222 1.48 0.87 11.67
C THR A 222 0.33 -0.12 11.87
N ASP A 223 -0.85 0.39 12.23
CA ASP A 223 -2.03 -0.46 12.48
C ASP A 223 -2.50 -1.21 11.23
N ASP A 224 -2.53 -0.54 10.08
CA ASP A 224 -2.90 -1.14 8.79
C ASP A 224 -1.91 -2.26 8.41
N ILE A 225 -0.60 -2.04 8.62
CA ILE A 225 0.46 -3.01 8.32
C ILE A 225 0.40 -4.19 9.29
N GLU A 226 0.19 -3.95 10.59
CA GLU A 226 0.05 -5.00 11.61
C GLU A 226 -1.20 -5.85 11.36
N GLY A 227 -2.31 -5.23 10.95
CA GLY A 227 -3.51 -5.91 10.54
C GLY A 227 -3.25 -6.85 9.37
N LEU A 228 -2.65 -6.35 8.29
CA LEU A 228 -2.32 -7.17 7.13
C LEU A 228 -1.40 -8.35 7.49
N LYS A 229 -0.36 -8.11 8.30
CA LYS A 229 0.55 -9.17 8.75
C LYS A 229 -0.13 -10.20 9.64
N THR A 230 -1.17 -9.80 10.38
CA THR A 230 -1.97 -10.73 11.18
C THR A 230 -2.81 -11.63 10.28
N LEU A 231 -3.35 -11.09 9.19
CA LEU A 231 -4.07 -11.86 8.17
C LEU A 231 -3.14 -12.80 7.37
N TYR A 232 -1.92 -12.34 7.05
CA TYR A 232 -0.99 -13.01 6.14
C TYR A 232 0.43 -13.12 6.74
N GLN A 233 0.57 -13.94 7.80
CA GLN A 233 1.79 -14.03 8.63
C GLN A 233 3.10 -14.40 7.90
N GLN A 234 3.02 -15.02 6.72
CA GLN A 234 4.20 -15.40 5.91
C GLN A 234 4.25 -14.68 4.56
N GLY A 235 3.45 -13.63 4.37
CA GLY A 235 3.08 -13.19 3.02
C GLY A 235 2.17 -14.23 2.35
N ARG A 236 1.72 -13.93 1.14
CA ARG A 236 0.91 -14.82 0.28
C ARG A 236 1.76 -15.53 -0.81
N GLY A 237 3.07 -15.26 -0.86
CA GLY A 237 4.00 -15.62 -1.92
C GLY A 237 4.04 -14.57 -3.04
N ALA A 238 5.04 -13.69 -3.05
CA ALA A 238 5.22 -12.69 -4.11
C ALA A 238 5.29 -13.36 -5.49
N ILE A 239 4.41 -12.94 -6.40
CA ILE A 239 4.64 -13.16 -7.83
C ILE A 239 5.44 -11.97 -8.34
N ASP A 240 6.69 -12.21 -8.68
CA ASP A 240 7.49 -11.29 -9.48
C ASP A 240 6.88 -11.27 -10.90
N GLY A 241 5.94 -10.36 -11.12
CA GLY A 241 5.19 -10.31 -12.37
C GLY A 241 4.01 -9.35 -12.32
N THR A 242 4.28 -8.07 -12.57
CA THR A 242 3.24 -7.19 -13.14
C THR A 242 2.95 -7.69 -14.54
N ALA A 243 1.87 -8.45 -14.72
CA ALA A 243 1.41 -8.82 -16.05
C ALA A 243 0.90 -7.55 -16.76
N GLY A 244 1.77 -6.91 -17.55
CA GLY A 244 1.42 -5.78 -18.42
C GLY A 244 2.29 -4.52 -18.33
N LEU A 245 3.31 -4.48 -17.46
CA LEU A 245 4.15 -3.28 -17.35
C LEU A 245 5.15 -3.18 -18.52
N THR A 246 4.76 -2.49 -19.60
CA THR A 246 5.76 -1.81 -20.44
C THR A 246 6.11 -0.49 -19.77
N THR A 247 7.14 -0.51 -18.92
CA THR A 247 7.77 0.71 -18.41
C THR A 247 8.43 1.44 -19.57
N ASN A 248 7.74 2.37 -20.21
CA ASN A 248 8.41 3.50 -20.86
C ASN A 248 8.79 4.53 -19.78
N VAL A 249 9.58 4.10 -18.80
CA VAL A 249 10.42 5.02 -18.06
C VAL A 249 11.69 5.08 -18.87
N ALA A 250 11.84 6.13 -19.67
CA ALA A 250 13.08 6.48 -20.32
C ALA A 250 14.14 6.73 -19.24
N SER A 251 14.79 5.65 -18.81
CA SER A 251 16.07 5.71 -18.13
C SER A 251 17.08 5.95 -19.22
N SER A 252 17.42 7.22 -19.43
CA SER A 252 18.62 7.60 -20.17
C SER A 252 19.83 7.22 -19.34
N ASP A 253 20.21 5.95 -19.39
CA ASP A 253 21.59 5.54 -19.15
C ASP A 253 21.97 4.59 -20.29
N SER A 254 22.81 5.12 -21.16
CA SER A 254 23.44 4.38 -22.24
C SER A 254 24.41 3.35 -21.67
N ASP A 255 23.97 2.10 -21.63
CA ASP A 255 24.88 0.96 -21.76
C ASP A 255 25.31 0.81 -23.22
N SER A 256 26.59 0.46 -23.43
CA SER A 256 27.15 -0.27 -24.59
C SER A 256 28.60 0.15 -24.82
N SER A 257 29.60 -0.72 -24.95
CA SER A 257 29.66 -2.19 -25.07
C SER A 257 31.15 -2.58 -25.04
N GLY A 258 31.50 -3.74 -24.46
CA GLY A 258 31.82 -4.95 -25.24
C GLY A 258 33.32 -5.22 -25.14
N GLY A 259 33.85 -6.43 -25.06
CA GLY A 259 33.33 -7.77 -25.21
C GLY A 259 34.48 -8.67 -25.68
N GLY A 260 34.65 -9.84 -25.06
CA GLY A 260 35.22 -11.04 -25.69
C GLY A 260 36.75 -11.19 -25.75
N GLY A 261 37.24 -12.40 -25.40
CA GLY A 261 38.53 -12.89 -25.87
C GLY A 261 39.19 -13.89 -24.92
N GLY A 262 39.17 -15.18 -25.26
CA GLY A 262 39.69 -16.27 -24.44
C GLY A 262 41.22 -16.32 -24.30
N GLY A 263 41.69 -17.27 -23.49
CA GLY A 263 43.08 -17.74 -23.57
C GLY A 263 43.77 -17.90 -22.22
N LEU A 264 43.99 -19.17 -21.85
CA LEU A 264 45.04 -19.71 -20.98
C LEU A 264 46.23 -18.76 -20.74
N PHE A 265 46.69 -18.60 -19.49
CA PHE A 265 48.07 -18.86 -19.05
C PHE A 265 48.20 -18.65 -17.53
N ALA A 266 48.94 -19.57 -16.91
CA ALA A 266 49.31 -19.60 -15.51
C ALA A 266 50.45 -18.63 -15.18
N VAL A 267 50.86 -18.64 -13.89
CA VAL A 267 52.10 -18.05 -13.30
C VAL A 267 51.95 -16.54 -13.04
N GLY A 268 52.16 -15.97 -11.85
CA GLY A 268 53.10 -16.25 -10.77
C GLY A 268 54.06 -15.05 -10.63
N LEU A 269 54.43 -14.71 -9.39
CA LEU A 269 55.38 -13.66 -8.95
C LEU A 269 54.89 -12.20 -9.03
N LEU A 270 54.84 -11.39 -7.96
CA LEU A 270 55.82 -11.03 -6.93
C LEU A 270 56.92 -10.07 -7.44
N PHE A 271 57.01 -8.91 -6.76
CA PHE A 271 58.20 -8.10 -6.42
C PHE A 271 58.49 -6.71 -7.04
N LEU A 272 58.73 -5.78 -6.08
CA LEU A 272 59.64 -4.61 -5.97
C LEU A 272 59.50 -3.43 -6.96
N LEU A 273 59.23 -2.19 -6.50
CA LEU A 273 60.07 -1.20 -5.75
C LEU A 273 61.16 -0.50 -6.59
N MET A 274 61.21 0.83 -6.41
CA MET A 274 62.34 1.76 -6.60
C MET A 274 62.68 2.14 -8.07
N VAL A 275 63.08 3.36 -8.46
CA VAL A 275 63.43 4.64 -7.82
C VAL A 275 63.85 5.63 -8.94
N ARG A 276 63.63 6.92 -8.69
CA ARG A 276 64.36 8.12 -9.20
C ARG A 276 64.02 8.80 -10.53
N LEU A 277 63.58 10.05 -10.34
CA LEU A 277 64.21 11.32 -10.76
C LEU A 277 64.61 11.46 -12.23
N LEU A 278 64.08 12.49 -12.89
CA LEU A 278 64.83 13.72 -13.20
C LEU A 278 63.95 14.69 -14.04
N TRP A 279 64.12 15.99 -13.76
CA TRP A 279 63.49 17.19 -14.37
C TRP A 279 62.05 17.49 -13.94
N GLY A 280 61.71 18.66 -13.39
CA GLY A 280 62.50 19.87 -13.12
C GLY A 280 61.61 20.89 -12.41
N SER A 281 62.21 21.57 -11.43
CA SER A 281 62.01 22.95 -10.96
C SER A 281 60.65 23.62 -11.29
N SER A 282 59.79 23.85 -10.30
CA SER A 282 59.78 25.04 -9.43
C SER A 282 59.51 26.36 -10.17
N ILE A 283 58.38 27.00 -9.84
CA ILE A 283 58.11 28.45 -9.64
C ILE A 283 56.62 28.52 -9.22
N LEU A 284 56.28 28.73 -7.94
CA LEU A 284 56.16 29.99 -7.19
C LEU A 284 55.10 30.98 -7.72
N GLY A 285 54.18 31.34 -6.81
CA GLY A 285 53.37 32.57 -6.83
C GLY A 285 52.08 32.44 -7.65
N SER A 286 50.95 33.01 -7.28
CA SER A 286 50.67 34.06 -6.30
C SER A 286 49.14 34.15 -6.19
N ASP A 287 48.63 34.37 -4.98
CA ASP A 287 47.35 35.06 -4.80
C ASP A 287 47.31 36.32 -5.68
N TYR A 288 46.19 36.64 -6.32
CA TYR A 288 45.74 38.02 -6.39
C TYR A 288 44.23 38.13 -6.60
N GLU A 289 43.69 38.92 -5.69
CA GLU A 289 42.37 39.46 -5.50
C GLU A 289 41.99 40.48 -6.61
N LYS A 290 40.67 40.74 -6.73
CA LYS A 290 40.00 41.90 -7.37
C LYS A 290 39.78 41.86 -8.89
N GLN A 291 38.52 41.76 -9.31
CA GLN A 291 37.54 42.86 -9.35
C GLN A 291 36.12 42.32 -9.27
#